data_AF-A0A915NGL1-F1
#
_entry.id   AF-A0A915NGL1-F1
#
_cell.length_a   1.000
_cell.length_b   1.000
_cell.length_c   1.000
_cell.angle_alpha   90.00
_cell.angle_beta   90.00
_cell.angle_gamma   90.00
#
_symmetry.space_group_name_H-M   'P 1'
#
loop_
_entity.id
_entity.type
_entity.pdbx_description
1 polymer ?
#
loop_
_entity_poly.entity_id
_entity_poly.type
_entity_poly.pdbx_seq_one_letter_code
_entity_poly.pdbx_strand_id
1 'polypeptide(L)'
;MASNLLNFLSFSQNFNHLTITQNMDILTMSQNLNVLTKTNLEVNRIIIKMSRAVKQTAESINDLEGRSFDGYIHTTNILGQKESTVPKNPELYKTHWCRNILSNRICSFGNDCWFVHDSSELRSVPHLNKTVNVAPLFNLSSSALYNRRVGRF
;
A
#
# COMPACT_ATOMS: atom_id res chain seq x y z
N MET A 1 13.59 45.15 70.27
CA MET A 1 12.83 45.57 69.07
C MET A 1 13.51 45.16 67.76
N ALA A 2 14.83 45.27 67.62
CA ALA A 2 15.56 44.88 66.40
C ALA A 2 15.50 43.38 66.02
N SER A 3 15.45 42.47 67.00
CA SER A 3 15.40 41.01 66.78
C SER A 3 14.11 40.53 66.09
N ASN A 4 12.97 41.17 66.39
CA ASN A 4 11.68 40.83 65.76
C ASN A 4 11.62 41.28 64.29
N LEU A 5 12.29 42.37 63.94
CA LEU A 5 12.37 42.85 62.55
C LEU A 5 13.28 41.94 61.70
N LEU A 6 14.40 41.45 62.25
CA LEU A 6 15.26 40.49 61.55
C LEU A 6 14.57 39.14 61.32
N ASN A 7 13.76 38.68 62.28
CA ASN A 7 12.95 37.47 62.12
C ASN A 7 11.83 37.63 61.07
N PHE A 8 11.22 38.82 60.99
CA PHE A 8 10.19 39.09 59.98
C PHE A 8 10.77 39.23 58.57
N LEU A 9 11.92 39.89 58.44
CA LEU A 9 12.62 40.02 57.16
C LEU A 9 13.12 38.66 56.65
N SER A 10 13.67 37.81 57.52
CA SER A 10 14.09 36.45 57.15
C SER A 10 12.92 35.53 56.82
N PHE A 11 11.79 35.63 57.52
CA PHE A 11 10.56 34.89 57.18
C PHE A 11 10.01 35.33 55.81
N SER A 12 9.96 36.64 55.56
CA SER A 12 9.56 37.21 54.27
C SER A 12 10.49 36.76 53.14
N GLN A 13 11.81 36.81 53.35
CA GLN A 13 12.80 36.34 52.38
C GLN A 13 12.68 34.83 52.09
N ASN A 14 12.49 34.00 53.12
CA ASN A 14 12.29 32.56 52.96
C ASN A 14 10.97 32.24 52.24
N PHE A 15 9.89 32.96 52.54
CA PHE A 15 8.60 32.81 51.86
C PHE A 15 8.69 33.23 50.38
N ASN A 16 9.34 34.36 50.10
CA ASN A 16 9.58 34.82 48.74
C ASN A 16 10.49 33.84 47.96
N HIS A 17 11.53 33.29 48.59
CA HIS A 17 12.39 32.30 47.94
C HIS A 17 11.65 30.98 47.67
N LEU A 18 10.82 30.50 48.61
CA LEU A 18 10.03 29.28 48.44
C LEU A 18 8.98 29.43 47.33
N THR A 19 8.32 30.59 47.24
CA THR A 19 7.35 30.86 46.18
C THR A 19 8.03 31.03 44.82
N ILE A 20 9.19 31.70 44.75
CA ILE A 20 9.98 31.79 43.51
C ILE A 20 10.42 30.40 43.04
N THR A 21 10.97 29.57 43.93
CA THR A 21 11.40 28.21 43.59
C THR A 21 10.23 27.34 43.13
N GLN A 22 9.10 27.34 43.84
CA GLN A 22 7.89 26.65 43.41
C GLN A 22 7.37 27.14 42.06
N ASN A 23 7.39 28.45 41.81
CA ASN A 23 6.98 29.02 40.52
C ASN A 23 7.94 28.61 39.39
N MET A 24 9.25 28.56 39.65
CA MET A 24 10.25 28.07 38.70
C MET A 24 10.10 26.56 38.43
N ASP A 25 9.77 25.76 39.45
CA ASP A 25 9.49 24.33 39.31
C ASP A 25 8.22 24.06 38.48
N ILE A 26 7.17 24.86 38.68
CA ILE A 26 5.94 24.78 37.88
C ILE A 26 6.22 25.16 36.43
N LEU A 27 6.97 26.24 36.19
CA LEU A 27 7.33 26.68 34.84
C LEU A 27 8.19 25.63 34.12
N THR A 28 9.19 25.06 34.78
CA THR A 28 10.03 24.00 34.20
C THR A 28 9.24 22.73 33.90
N MET A 29 8.34 22.30 34.80
CA MET A 29 7.41 21.19 34.52
C MET A 29 6.50 21.48 33.33
N SER A 30 5.96 22.70 33.23
CA SER A 30 5.12 23.11 32.09
C SER A 30 5.89 23.08 30.76
N GLN A 31 7.16 23.50 30.78
CA GLN A 31 8.04 23.46 29.61
C GLN A 31 8.34 22.01 29.20
N ASN A 32 8.63 21.14 30.17
CA ASN A 32 8.85 19.71 29.92
C ASN A 32 7.61 19.02 29.34
N LEU A 33 6.41 19.33 29.84
CA LEU A 33 5.15 18.84 29.26
C LEU A 33 4.95 19.35 27.83
N ASN A 34 5.28 20.60 27.54
CA ASN A 34 5.20 21.16 26.18
C ASN A 34 6.20 20.52 25.21
N VAL A 35 7.41 20.17 25.67
CA VAL A 35 8.38 19.43 24.87
C VAL A 35 7.88 17.99 24.63
N LEU A 36 7.35 17.34 25.66
CA LEU A 36 6.80 15.99 25.56
C LEU A 36 5.58 15.93 24.62
N THR A 37 4.71 16.93 24.63
CA THR A 37 3.57 16.99 23.70
C THR A 37 4.01 17.24 22.26
N LYS A 38 4.98 18.15 22.04
CA LYS A 38 5.56 18.40 20.71
C LYS A 38 6.26 17.16 20.13
N THR A 39 7.04 16.46 20.95
CA THR A 39 7.73 15.22 20.54
C THR A 39 6.74 14.11 20.20
N ASN A 40 5.69 13.92 21.00
CA ASN A 40 4.63 12.95 20.69
C ASN A 40 3.88 13.29 19.39
N LEU A 41 3.58 14.56 19.14
CA LEU A 41 2.97 14.99 17.88
C LEU A 41 3.89 14.72 16.68
N GLU A 42 5.20 14.91 16.84
CA GLU A 42 6.16 14.63 15.77
C GLU A 42 6.34 13.13 15.54
N VAL A 43 6.40 12.32 16.59
CA VAL A 43 6.38 10.85 16.50
C VAL A 43 5.12 10.37 15.78
N ASN A 44 3.94 10.91 16.11
CA ASN A 44 2.69 10.58 15.42
C ASN A 44 2.72 11.00 13.94
N ARG A 45 3.32 12.15 13.60
CA ARG A 45 3.54 12.54 12.20
C ARG A 45 4.47 11.56 11.48
N ILE A 46 5.55 11.12 12.12
CA ILE A 46 6.47 10.13 11.57
C ILE A 46 5.74 8.80 11.36
N ILE A 47 4.97 8.31 12.33
CA ILE A 47 4.18 7.08 12.22
C ILE A 47 3.18 7.17 11.06
N ILE A 48 2.51 8.29 10.89
CA ILE A 48 1.57 8.49 9.78
C ILE A 48 2.32 8.55 8.44
N LYS A 49 3.46 9.25 8.38
CA LYS A 49 4.31 9.27 7.17
C LYS A 49 4.83 7.86 6.83
N MET A 50 5.27 7.11 7.83
CA MET A 50 5.73 5.73 7.69
C MET A 50 4.60 4.82 7.25
N SER A 51 3.41 4.93 7.85
CA SER A 51 2.20 4.19 7.45
C SER A 51 1.79 4.49 6.01
N ARG A 52 1.90 5.76 5.57
CA ARG A 52 1.64 6.14 4.17
C ARG A 52 2.71 5.60 3.23
N ALA A 53 3.99 5.67 3.61
CA ALA A 53 5.08 5.10 2.83
C ALA A 53 4.91 3.57 2.67
N VAL A 54 4.53 2.87 3.74
CA VAL A 54 4.21 1.43 3.72
C VAL A 54 2.99 1.12 2.83
N LYS A 55 1.96 1.98 2.85
CA LYS A 55 0.81 1.83 1.94
C LYS A 55 1.18 2.10 0.48
N GLN A 56 2.03 3.09 0.21
CA GLN A 56 2.50 3.41 -1.14
C GLN A 56 3.39 2.31 -1.72
N THR A 57 4.21 1.64 -0.89
CA THR A 57 4.97 0.47 -1.33
C THR A 57 4.05 -0.74 -1.54
N ALA A 58 3.02 -0.93 -0.70
CA ALA A 58 2.02 -1.99 -0.90
C ALA A 58 1.18 -1.77 -2.19
N GLU A 59 0.81 -0.52 -2.50
CA GLU A 59 0.10 -0.17 -3.74
C GLU A 59 1.01 -0.33 -4.98
N SER A 60 2.30 0.01 -4.87
CA SER A 60 3.29 -0.24 -5.94
C SER A 60 3.57 -1.74 -6.18
N ILE A 61 3.34 -2.58 -5.16
CA ILE A 61 3.38 -4.05 -5.30
C ILE A 61 2.12 -4.56 -6.01
N ASN A 62 0.95 -3.99 -5.74
CA ASN A 62 -0.29 -4.36 -6.42
C ASN A 62 -0.31 -3.93 -7.91
N ASP A 63 0.45 -2.90 -8.28
CA ASP A 63 0.70 -2.50 -9.67
C ASP A 63 1.56 -3.52 -10.45
N LEU A 64 2.27 -4.43 -9.75
CA LEU A 64 2.99 -5.55 -10.37
C LEU A 64 2.10 -6.79 -10.55
N GLU A 65 1.03 -6.95 -9.76
CA GLU A 65 0.04 -8.02 -9.98
C GLU A 65 -0.91 -7.70 -11.16
N GLY A 66 -1.02 -6.42 -11.55
CA GLY A 66 -1.85 -5.97 -12.67
C GLY A 66 -1.10 -5.66 -13.98
N ARG A 67 0.22 -5.58 -13.97
CA ARG A 67 1.03 -5.41 -15.18
C ARG A 67 1.66 -6.74 -15.54
N SER A 68 1.23 -7.31 -16.66
CA SER A 68 1.95 -8.38 -17.37
C SER A 68 3.40 -7.94 -17.58
N PHE A 69 4.30 -8.33 -16.69
CA PHE A 69 5.73 -8.12 -16.83
C PHE A 69 6.33 -9.41 -17.39
N ASP A 70 6.60 -9.41 -18.69
CA ASP A 70 7.22 -10.51 -19.42
C ASP A 70 8.74 -10.62 -19.13
N GLY A 71 9.13 -10.61 -17.85
CA GLY A 71 10.53 -10.51 -17.43
C GLY A 71 10.84 -11.29 -16.15
N TYR A 72 11.38 -12.50 -16.32
CA TYR A 72 11.74 -13.47 -15.29
C TYR A 72 12.86 -12.99 -14.35
N ILE A 73 12.60 -12.84 -13.04
CA ILE A 73 13.57 -13.18 -11.98
C ILE A 73 12.83 -13.87 -10.81
N HIS A 74 13.19 -15.12 -10.55
CA HIS A 74 12.61 -15.98 -9.54
C HIS A 74 13.51 -15.98 -8.29
N THR A 75 13.11 -15.29 -7.21
CA THR A 75 13.68 -15.51 -5.88
C THR A 75 12.58 -15.93 -4.92
N THR A 76 12.45 -17.26 -4.83
CA THR A 76 11.85 -18.09 -3.76
C THR A 76 10.80 -17.45 -2.86
N ASN A 77 9.53 -17.84 -3.05
CA ASN A 77 8.59 -17.92 -1.93
C ASN A 77 8.17 -19.39 -1.72
N ILE A 78 8.47 -19.85 -0.52
CA ILE A 78 8.13 -21.15 0.06
C ILE A 78 6.64 -21.04 0.44
N LEU A 79 5.88 -22.12 0.23
CA LEU A 79 4.43 -22.26 0.45
C LEU A 79 3.58 -21.89 -0.78
N GLY A 80 3.24 -22.96 -1.50
CA GLY A 80 2.63 -22.89 -2.81
C GLY A 80 1.18 -22.44 -2.81
N GLN A 81 0.85 -21.67 -3.84
CA GLN A 81 -0.42 -21.79 -4.54
C GLN A 81 -0.07 -21.91 -6.02
N LYS A 82 -0.09 -23.15 -6.52
CA LYS A 82 0.03 -23.44 -7.94
C LYS A 82 -1.33 -23.12 -8.55
N GLU A 83 -1.57 -21.85 -8.88
CA GLU A 83 -2.74 -21.47 -9.66
C GLU A 83 -2.64 -22.19 -11.01
N SER A 84 -3.49 -23.19 -11.19
CA SER A 84 -3.58 -23.98 -12.39
C SER A 84 -4.13 -23.10 -13.50
N THR A 85 -3.24 -22.58 -14.34
CA THR A 85 -3.58 -21.91 -15.61
C THR A 85 -4.16 -22.89 -16.65
N VAL A 86 -4.78 -23.99 -16.23
CA VAL A 86 -5.48 -24.93 -17.09
C VAL A 86 -6.86 -24.35 -17.38
N PRO A 87 -7.15 -23.95 -18.62
CA PRO A 87 -8.46 -23.45 -18.97
C PRO A 87 -9.45 -24.62 -18.85
N LYS A 88 -10.52 -24.41 -18.09
CA LYS A 88 -11.50 -25.46 -17.76
C LYS A 88 -12.35 -25.94 -18.96
N ASN A 89 -12.23 -25.29 -20.12
CA ASN A 89 -13.00 -25.65 -21.31
C ASN A 89 -12.16 -26.56 -22.24
N PRO A 90 -12.48 -27.86 -22.39
CA PRO A 90 -11.74 -28.76 -23.29
C PRO A 90 -11.64 -28.26 -24.74
N GLU A 91 -12.54 -27.38 -25.19
CA GLU A 91 -12.50 -26.79 -26.53
C GLU A 91 -11.31 -25.85 -26.78
N LEU A 92 -10.68 -25.33 -25.73
CA LEU A 92 -9.50 -24.45 -25.87
C LEU A 92 -8.17 -25.23 -25.83
N TYR A 93 -8.21 -26.56 -25.79
CA TYR A 93 -7.00 -27.38 -25.83
C TYR A 93 -6.17 -27.12 -27.09
N LYS A 94 -4.88 -26.82 -26.90
CA LYS A 94 -3.91 -26.56 -27.98
C LYS A 94 -4.36 -25.47 -28.96
N THR A 95 -5.09 -24.48 -28.48
CA THR A 95 -5.48 -23.30 -29.28
C THR A 95 -4.51 -22.13 -29.19
N HIS A 96 -3.57 -22.17 -28.23
CA HIS A 96 -2.60 -21.12 -27.97
C HIS A 96 -1.22 -21.70 -27.69
N TRP A 97 -0.16 -20.94 -27.98
CA TRP A 97 1.23 -21.33 -27.79
C TRP A 97 1.66 -21.46 -26.33
N CYS A 98 2.48 -22.47 -26.04
CA CYS A 98 3.11 -22.65 -24.75
C CYS A 98 4.20 -21.60 -24.54
N ARG A 99 4.03 -20.74 -23.53
CA ARG A 99 5.00 -19.67 -23.21
C ARG A 99 6.39 -20.20 -22.86
N ASN A 100 6.47 -21.37 -22.22
CA ASN A 100 7.75 -21.98 -21.86
C ASN A 100 8.55 -22.37 -23.11
N ILE A 101 7.91 -23.03 -24.08
CA ILE A 101 8.57 -23.38 -25.35
C ILE A 101 8.93 -22.12 -26.16
N LEU A 102 8.05 -21.13 -26.24
CA LEU A 102 8.33 -19.87 -26.93
C LEU A 102 9.54 -19.13 -26.34
N SER A 103 9.72 -19.22 -25.02
CA SER A 103 10.86 -18.59 -24.32
C SER A 103 12.14 -19.42 -24.40
N ASN A 104 12.21 -20.39 -25.31
CA ASN A 104 13.30 -21.36 -25.45
C ASN A 104 13.60 -22.15 -24.16
N ARG A 105 12.58 -22.36 -23.31
CA ARG A 105 12.70 -23.18 -22.10
C ARG A 105 12.01 -24.52 -22.30
N ILE A 106 12.46 -25.52 -21.56
CA ILE A 106 11.81 -26.84 -21.51
C ILE A 106 10.47 -26.70 -20.78
N CYS A 107 9.39 -27.20 -21.39
CA CYS A 107 8.08 -27.24 -20.75
C CYS A 107 7.99 -28.40 -19.75
N SER A 108 7.72 -28.10 -18.48
CA SER A 108 7.59 -29.11 -17.42
C SER A 108 6.38 -30.05 -17.59
N PHE A 109 5.42 -29.69 -18.46
CA PHE A 109 4.24 -30.52 -18.75
C PHE A 109 4.46 -31.52 -19.89
N GLY A 110 5.58 -31.42 -20.61
CA GLY A 110 5.88 -32.33 -21.72
C GLY A 110 4.75 -32.44 -22.74
N ASN A 111 4.43 -33.66 -23.18
CA ASN A 111 3.40 -33.92 -24.18
C ASN A 111 1.97 -33.73 -23.66
N ASP A 112 1.80 -33.70 -22.33
CA ASP A 112 0.51 -33.44 -21.68
C ASP A 112 0.22 -31.94 -21.55
N CYS A 113 1.07 -31.09 -22.14
CA CYS A 113 0.83 -29.66 -22.15
C CYS A 113 -0.47 -29.35 -22.88
N TRP A 114 -1.29 -28.52 -22.24
CA TRP A 114 -2.56 -28.05 -22.79
C TRP A 114 -2.39 -26.98 -23.87
N PHE A 115 -1.16 -26.50 -24.04
CA PHE A 115 -0.75 -25.49 -25.00
C PHE A 115 0.15 -26.09 -26.08
N VAL A 116 0.33 -25.34 -27.16
CA VAL A 116 1.01 -25.78 -28.38
C VAL A 116 2.54 -25.69 -28.22
N HIS A 117 3.26 -26.78 -28.49
CA HIS A 117 4.73 -26.79 -28.53
C HIS A 117 5.29 -26.64 -29.96
N ASP A 118 4.50 -27.03 -30.96
CA ASP A 118 4.86 -26.92 -32.38
C ASP A 118 3.63 -26.51 -33.19
N SER A 119 3.86 -25.81 -34.29
CA SER A 119 2.86 -25.39 -35.27
C SER A 119 1.92 -26.52 -35.71
N SER A 120 2.41 -27.76 -35.76
CA SER A 120 1.61 -28.95 -36.07
C SER A 120 0.54 -29.28 -35.02
N GLU A 121 0.70 -28.80 -33.79
CA GLU A 121 -0.21 -29.07 -32.69
C GLU A 121 -1.32 -28.01 -32.55
N LEU A 122 -1.22 -26.88 -33.27
CA LEU A 122 -2.13 -25.75 -33.16
C LEU A 122 -3.52 -26.06 -33.74
N ARG A 123 -4.54 -25.97 -32.88
CA ARG A 123 -5.94 -26.14 -33.25
C ARG A 123 -6.61 -24.79 -33.46
N SER A 124 -7.60 -24.74 -34.35
CA SER A 124 -8.44 -23.56 -34.53
C SER A 124 -9.25 -23.28 -33.26
N VAL A 125 -9.31 -22.01 -32.86
CA VAL A 125 -10.14 -21.59 -31.75
C VAL A 125 -11.61 -21.74 -32.18
N PRO A 126 -12.47 -22.43 -31.42
CA PRO A 126 -13.89 -22.38 -31.67
C PRO A 126 -14.36 -20.93 -31.51
N HIS A 127 -15.10 -20.41 -32.50
CA HIS A 127 -15.73 -19.09 -32.40
C HIS A 127 -16.79 -19.13 -31.29
N LEU A 128 -16.35 -19.00 -30.04
CA LEU A 128 -17.22 -18.67 -28.93
C LEU A 128 -17.66 -17.24 -29.18
N ASN A 129 -18.82 -17.08 -29.81
CA ASN A 129 -19.49 -15.80 -29.92
C ASN A 129 -19.63 -15.25 -28.52
N LYS A 130 -18.69 -14.40 -28.11
CA LYS A 130 -18.81 -13.57 -26.92
C LYS A 130 -19.90 -12.58 -27.29
N THR A 131 -21.16 -12.98 -27.09
CA THR A 131 -22.28 -12.05 -27.04
C THR A 131 -21.97 -11.13 -25.88
N VAL A 132 -21.22 -10.08 -26.17
CA VAL A 132 -21.26 -8.89 -25.35
C VAL A 132 -22.73 -8.52 -25.39
N ASN A 133 -23.45 -8.79 -24.30
CA ASN A 133 -24.73 -8.16 -24.01
C ASN A 133 -24.44 -6.67 -23.82
N VAL A 134 -24.09 -5.97 -24.91
CA VAL A 134 -24.24 -4.53 -25.01
C VAL A 134 -25.73 -4.35 -25.20
N ALA A 135 -26.44 -4.17 -24.07
CA ALA A 135 -27.77 -3.60 -24.10
C ALA A 135 -27.71 -2.33 -24.97
N PRO A 136 -28.66 -2.12 -25.90
CA PRO A 136 -28.61 -0.98 -26.80
C PRO A 136 -28.68 0.31 -25.98
N LEU A 137 -27.61 1.10 -26.01
CA LEU A 137 -27.50 2.41 -25.38
C LEU A 137 -28.34 3.45 -26.15
N PHE A 138 -29.66 3.32 -26.09
CA PHE A 138 -30.57 4.41 -26.48
C PHE A 138 -31.67 4.56 -25.42
N ASN A 139 -31.29 5.22 -24.32
CA ASN A 139 -32.07 6.22 -23.59
C ASN A 139 -31.59 6.34 -22.13
N LEU A 140 -30.46 7.01 -21.91
CA LEU A 140 -30.24 7.75 -20.67
C LEU A 140 -29.84 9.18 -21.01
N SER A 141 -30.85 10.02 -21.19
CA SER A 141 -30.74 11.45 -20.98
C SER A 141 -30.37 11.68 -19.51
N SER A 142 -29.12 12.02 -19.21
CA SER A 142 -28.70 12.86 -18.07
C SER A 142 -27.18 12.83 -17.94
N SER A 143 -26.55 13.93 -18.38
CA SER A 143 -25.38 14.68 -17.87
C SER A 143 -24.28 14.07 -16.98
N ALA A 144 -24.24 12.77 -16.69
CA ALA A 144 -23.32 12.14 -15.75
C ALA A 144 -22.02 11.59 -16.38
N LEU A 145 -21.90 11.58 -17.71
CA LEU A 145 -20.72 11.06 -18.42
C LEU A 145 -19.78 12.12 -19.00
N TYR A 146 -20.11 13.41 -18.91
CA TYR A 146 -19.29 14.47 -19.52
C TYR A 146 -18.00 14.81 -18.73
N ASN A 147 -17.86 14.34 -17.48
CA ASN A 147 -16.69 14.65 -16.65
C ASN A 147 -15.83 13.43 -16.30
N ARG A 148 -15.59 12.51 -17.24
CA ARG A 148 -14.62 11.41 -17.07
C ARG A 148 -13.55 11.32 -18.16
N ARG A 149 -13.25 12.44 -18.82
CA ARG A 149 -12.11 12.51 -19.73
C ARG A 149 -11.50 13.90 -19.77
N VAL A 150 -10.94 14.37 -18.66
CA VAL A 150 -9.77 15.26 -18.62
C VAL A 150 -9.26 15.40 -17.18
N GLY A 151 -7.97 15.14 -16.98
CA GLY A 151 -7.26 15.11 -15.70
C GLY A 151 -6.50 13.78 -15.61
N ARG A 152 -5.18 13.72 -15.77
CA ARG A 152 -4.18 14.55 -15.11
C ARG A 152 -2.83 14.34 -15.83
N PHE A 153 -2.22 15.42 -16.32
CA PHE A 153 -0.77 15.49 -16.55
C PHE A 153 -0.12 16.08 -15.30
#